data_AF-A0A158CV38-F1
#
_entry.id   AF-A0A158CV38-F1
#
_cell.length_a   1.000
_cell.length_b   1.000
_cell.length_c   1.000
_cell.angle_alpha   90.00
_cell.angle_beta   90.00
_cell.angle_gamma   90.00
#
_symmetry.space_group_name_H-M   'P 1'
#
loop_
_entity.id
_entity.type
_entity.pdbx_description
1 polymer ?
#
loop_
_entity_poly.entity_id
_entity_poly.type
_entity_poly.pdbx_seq_one_letter_code
_entity_poly.pdbx_strand_id
1 'polypeptide(L)'
;MARVISLGMRINSNQTMQITIQLDQTLARRVGSEGASAIGSTALGQLTAKLGIEAKPLHPGEADPTLACFFWIDVADRAAAEQLVARLLATPGIEAAYFKPADEAPAGSHPQ
;
A
#
# COMPACT_ATOMS: atom_id res chain seq x y z
N MET A 1 -16.41 -27.70 30.05
CA MET A 1 -15.81 -27.28 28.77
C MET A 1 -16.91 -26.63 27.93
N ALA A 2 -16.93 -25.30 27.83
CA ALA A 2 -17.91 -24.59 27.00
C ALA A 2 -17.20 -23.38 26.37
N ARG A 3 -17.30 -23.28 25.05
CA ARG A 3 -16.56 -22.35 24.18
C ARG A 3 -17.04 -20.92 24.39
N VAL A 4 -16.09 -20.00 24.57
CA VAL A 4 -16.30 -18.56 24.50
C VAL A 4 -16.68 -18.22 23.06
N ILE A 5 -17.92 -17.77 22.87
CA ILE A 5 -18.38 -17.18 21.61
C ILE A 5 -17.88 -15.73 21.64
N SER A 6 -16.71 -15.50 21.04
CA SER A 6 -16.19 -14.14 20.88
C SER A 6 -17.12 -13.37 19.95
N LEU A 7 -17.98 -12.56 20.57
CA LEU A 7 -18.72 -11.47 19.97
C LEU A 7 -17.72 -10.40 19.51
N GLY A 8 -17.06 -10.65 18.37
CA GLY A 8 -16.19 -9.68 17.72
C GLY A 8 -17.01 -8.75 16.84
N MET A 9 -17.27 -7.54 17.36
CA MET A 9 -17.42 -6.28 16.63
C MET A 9 -17.84 -6.39 15.15
N ARG A 10 -19.10 -6.02 14.88
CA ARG A 10 -19.46 -5.42 13.58
C ARG A 10 -18.71 -4.09 13.46
N ILE A 11 -17.56 -4.10 12.79
CA ILE A 11 -16.94 -2.87 12.29
C ILE A 11 -17.79 -2.40 11.10
N ASN A 12 -18.67 -1.44 11.37
CA ASN A 12 -19.30 -0.59 10.37
C ASN A 12 -18.23 -0.04 9.42
N SER A 13 -18.44 -0.17 8.12
CA SER A 13 -17.88 0.56 6.98
C SER A 13 -16.64 1.46 7.20
N ASN A 14 -15.55 0.95 7.78
CA ASN A 14 -14.26 1.62 7.75
C ASN A 14 -13.68 1.35 6.35
N GLN A 15 -13.83 2.29 5.42
CA GLN A 15 -13.25 2.18 4.09
C GLN A 15 -11.73 2.19 4.22
N THR A 16 -11.13 1.01 4.36
CA THR A 16 -9.68 0.84 4.24
C THR A 16 -9.28 1.29 2.85
N MET A 17 -8.40 2.29 2.79
CA MET A 17 -7.88 2.83 1.55
C MET A 17 -6.59 2.12 1.19
N GLN A 18 -6.49 1.72 -0.07
CA GLN A 18 -5.28 1.12 -0.59
C GLN A 18 -4.43 2.18 -1.26
N ILE A 19 -3.22 2.38 -0.74
CA ILE A 19 -2.21 3.23 -1.36
C ILE A 19 -1.34 2.35 -2.24
N THR A 20 -1.30 2.62 -3.53
CA THR A 20 -0.36 2.00 -4.46
C THR A 20 0.85 2.90 -4.64
N ILE A 21 2.02 2.28 -4.66
CA ILE A 21 3.31 2.95 -4.67
C ILE A 21 4.16 2.29 -5.74
N GLN A 22 4.79 3.10 -6.56
CA GLN A 22 5.74 2.70 -7.57
C GLN A 22 7.13 3.19 -7.20
N LEU A 23 8.05 2.27 -7.01
CA LEU A 23 9.46 2.57 -6.82
C LEU A 23 10.14 2.89 -8.16
N ASP A 24 11.21 3.68 -8.09
CA ASP A 24 12.13 3.82 -9.22
C ASP A 24 12.79 2.47 -9.56
N GLN A 25 13.12 2.28 -10.84
CA GLN A 25 13.72 1.04 -11.34
C GLN A 25 15.05 0.73 -10.64
N THR A 26 15.82 1.74 -10.23
CA THR A 26 17.07 1.55 -9.48
C THR A 26 16.79 0.90 -8.13
N LEU A 27 15.74 1.34 -7.45
CA LEU A 27 15.31 0.83 -6.15
C LEU A 27 14.65 -0.55 -6.28
N ALA A 28 13.80 -0.74 -7.27
CA ALA A 28 13.16 -2.02 -7.54
C ALA A 28 14.16 -3.11 -7.89
N ARG A 29 15.23 -2.80 -8.65
CA ARG A 29 16.33 -3.74 -8.89
C ARG A 29 17.06 -4.15 -7.62
N ARG A 30 17.33 -3.21 -6.71
CA ARG A 30 17.95 -3.52 -5.41
C ARG A 30 17.05 -4.43 -4.59
N VAL A 31 15.77 -4.09 -4.50
CA VAL A 31 14.76 -4.92 -3.82
C VAL A 31 14.67 -6.31 -4.43
N GLY A 32 14.66 -6.44 -5.76
CA GLY A 32 14.63 -7.73 -6.44
C GLY A 32 15.91 -8.56 -6.24
N SER A 33 17.07 -7.91 -6.09
CA SER A 33 18.36 -8.59 -5.91
C SER A 33 18.65 -8.97 -4.46
N GLU A 34 18.27 -8.11 -3.51
CA GLU A 34 18.55 -8.24 -2.08
C GLU A 34 17.34 -8.74 -1.27
N GLY A 35 16.18 -8.84 -1.90
CA GLY A 35 14.94 -9.30 -1.30
C GLY A 35 14.32 -8.31 -0.30
N ALA A 36 13.46 -8.82 0.58
CA ALA A 36 12.71 -8.02 1.56
C ALA A 36 13.60 -7.19 2.52
N SER A 37 14.87 -7.58 2.70
CA SER A 37 15.84 -6.83 3.52
C SER A 37 16.18 -5.46 2.91
N ALA A 38 16.23 -5.36 1.58
CA ALA A 38 16.40 -4.09 0.91
C ALA A 38 15.20 -3.17 1.15
N ILE A 39 13.96 -3.68 1.07
CA ILE A 39 12.75 -2.89 1.36
C ILE A 39 12.84 -2.22 2.73
N GLY A 40 13.20 -2.96 3.78
CA GLY A 40 13.37 -2.39 5.12
C GLY A 40 14.42 -1.28 5.20
N SER A 41 15.45 -1.36 4.36
CA SER A 41 16.52 -0.37 4.26
C SER A 41 16.14 0.84 3.38
N THR A 42 15.15 0.69 2.49
CA THR A 42 14.65 1.78 1.64
C THR A 42 13.89 2.82 2.46
N ALA A 43 13.74 4.01 1.88
CA ALA A 43 12.94 5.06 2.47
C ALA A 43 11.47 4.66 2.63
N LEU A 44 10.95 3.77 1.77
CA LEU A 44 9.62 3.19 1.90
C LEU A 44 9.51 2.33 3.16
N GLY A 45 10.40 1.35 3.35
CA GLY A 45 10.38 0.48 4.53
C GLY A 45 10.61 1.24 5.84
N GLN A 46 11.47 2.26 5.84
CA GLN A 46 11.66 3.12 7.01
C GLN A 46 10.41 3.96 7.32
N LEU A 47 9.72 4.47 6.29
CA LEU A 47 8.51 5.26 6.46
C LEU A 47 7.38 4.40 7.00
N THR A 48 7.17 3.20 6.43
CA THR A 48 6.14 2.28 6.89
C THR A 48 6.44 1.75 8.29
N ALA A 49 7.70 1.43 8.61
CA ALA A 49 8.11 1.02 9.96
C ALA A 49 7.87 2.11 11.01
N LYS A 50 8.15 3.39 10.70
CA LYS A 50 7.87 4.52 11.61
C LYS A 50 6.38 4.70 11.88
N LEU A 51 5.54 4.36 10.91
CA LEU A 51 4.09 4.48 11.00
C LEU A 51 3.43 3.21 11.56
N GLY A 52 4.19 2.13 11.76
CA GLY A 52 3.65 0.83 12.15
C GLY A 52 2.80 0.18 11.06
N ILE A 53 3.05 0.53 9.80
CA ILE A 53 2.31 0.06 8.63
C ILE A 53 3.18 -0.94 7.87
N GLU A 54 2.55 -1.93 7.22
CA GLU A 54 3.22 -2.90 6.39
C GLU A 54 2.99 -2.59 4.91
N ALA A 55 4.07 -2.44 4.15
CA ALA A 55 4.01 -2.39 2.69
C ALA A 55 4.12 -3.81 2.13
N LYS A 56 3.19 -4.16 1.24
CA LYS A 56 3.15 -5.47 0.59
C LYS A 56 3.46 -5.32 -0.89
N PRO A 57 4.24 -6.22 -1.50
CA PRO A 57 4.41 -6.22 -2.94
C PRO A 57 3.06 -6.49 -3.61
N LEU A 58 2.76 -5.73 -4.67
CA LEU A 58 1.56 -5.95 -5.47
C LEU A 58 1.71 -7.22 -6.32
N HIS A 59 2.93 -7.50 -6.79
CA HIS A 59 3.27 -8.66 -7.61
C HIS A 59 4.36 -9.51 -6.94
N PRO A 60 4.00 -10.33 -5.93
CA PRO A 60 4.97 -11.20 -5.25
C PRO A 60 5.49 -12.29 -6.20
N GLY A 61 6.82 -12.45 -6.26
CA GLY A 61 7.47 -13.48 -7.08
C GLY A 61 7.62 -13.12 -8.56
N GLU A 62 7.24 -11.90 -8.95
CA GLU A 62 7.43 -11.40 -10.30
C GLU A 62 8.90 -11.03 -10.53
N ALA A 63 9.49 -11.57 -11.59
CA ALA A 63 10.88 -11.30 -11.96
C ALA A 63 11.01 -10.05 -12.83
N ASP A 64 9.90 -9.54 -13.36
CA ASP A 64 9.90 -8.33 -14.15
C ASP A 64 10.21 -7.12 -13.25
N PRO A 65 11.30 -6.39 -13.51
CA PRO A 65 11.72 -5.28 -12.67
C PRO A 65 10.71 -4.14 -12.66
N THR A 66 9.87 -4.01 -13.70
CA THR A 66 8.83 -2.97 -13.79
C THR A 66 7.66 -3.31 -12.88
N LEU A 67 7.25 -4.59 -12.84
CA LEU A 67 6.14 -5.04 -12.00
C LEU A 67 6.55 -5.22 -10.53
N ALA A 68 7.81 -5.59 -10.28
CA ALA A 68 8.38 -5.66 -8.93
C ALA A 68 8.51 -4.28 -8.24
N CYS A 69 8.37 -3.18 -8.99
CA CYS A 69 8.34 -1.81 -8.44
C CYS A 69 7.06 -1.51 -7.63
N PHE A 70 5.99 -2.29 -7.79
CA PHE A 70 4.69 -1.92 -7.27
C PHE A 70 4.43 -2.52 -5.88
N PHE A 71 4.09 -1.63 -4.95
CA PHE A 71 3.73 -1.96 -3.57
C PHE A 71 2.37 -1.39 -3.23
N TRP A 72 1.71 -2.00 -2.25
CA TRP A 72 0.48 -1.47 -1.70
C TRP A 72 0.51 -1.46 -0.17
N ILE A 73 -0.24 -0.50 0.37
CA ILE A 73 -0.38 -0.26 1.81
C ILE A 73 -1.87 -0.08 2.12
N ASP A 74 -2.35 -0.74 3.18
CA ASP A 74 -3.67 -0.48 3.74
C ASP A 74 -3.61 0.65 4.78
N VAL A 75 -4.47 1.67 4.61
CA VAL A 75 -4.62 2.76 5.57
C VAL A 75 -6.10 2.93 5.92
N ALA A 76 -6.41 2.92 7.22
CA ALA A 76 -7.79 3.02 7.70
C ALA A 76 -8.36 4.45 7.68
N ASP A 77 -7.50 5.47 7.55
CA ASP A 77 -7.86 6.87 7.61
C ASP A 77 -7.46 7.63 6.34
N ARG A 78 -8.41 8.36 5.75
CA ARG A 78 -8.18 9.11 4.51
C ARG A 78 -7.16 10.22 4.69
N ALA A 79 -7.25 10.99 5.77
CA ALA A 79 -6.34 12.10 6.01
C ALA A 79 -4.90 11.60 6.23
N ALA A 80 -4.74 10.43 6.87
CA ALA A 80 -3.47 9.74 6.99
C ALA A 80 -2.98 9.23 5.63
N ALA A 81 -3.87 8.71 4.78
CA ALA A 81 -3.51 8.25 3.43
C ALA A 81 -3.03 9.41 2.53
N GLU A 82 -3.72 10.54 2.54
CA GLU A 82 -3.32 11.74 1.80
C GLU A 82 -1.96 12.28 2.27
N GLN A 83 -1.76 12.35 3.59
CA GLN A 83 -0.46 12.74 4.15
C GLN A 83 0.65 11.75 3.81
N LEU A 84 0.35 10.44 3.83
CA LEU A 84 1.30 9.40 3.48
C LEU A 84 1.69 9.49 2.01
N VAL A 85 0.73 9.68 1.10
CA VAL A 85 1.01 9.91 -0.33
C VAL A 85 1.89 11.14 -0.54
N ALA A 86 1.58 12.26 0.11
CA ALA A 86 2.40 13.47 0.00
C ALA A 86 3.85 13.23 0.48
N ARG A 87 4.02 12.46 1.56
CA ARG A 87 5.35 12.09 2.08
C ARG A 87 6.10 11.13 1.16
N LEU A 88 5.40 10.16 0.59
CA LEU A 88 5.96 9.21 -0.38
C LEU A 88 6.43 9.94 -1.64
N LEU A 89 5.61 10.84 -2.20
CA LEU A 89 6.00 11.64 -3.38
C LEU A 89 7.19 12.58 -3.11
N ALA A 90 7.37 13.04 -1.87
CA ALA A 90 8.53 13.82 -1.47
C ALA A 90 9.79 12.97 -1.18
N THR A 91 9.66 11.64 -1.18
CA THR A 91 10.74 10.72 -0.84
C THR A 91 11.53 10.33 -2.09
N PRO A 92 12.87 10.49 -2.10
CA PRO A 92 13.68 10.14 -3.26
C PRO A 92 13.60 8.62 -3.54
N GLY A 93 13.32 8.28 -4.79
CA GLY A 93 13.20 6.90 -5.24
C GLY A 93 11.78 6.33 -5.29
N ILE A 94 10.78 7.14 -4.96
CA ILE A 94 9.37 6.89 -5.28
C ILE A 94 9.08 7.60 -6.61
N GLU A 95 8.70 6.85 -7.63
CA GLU A 95 8.29 7.41 -8.93
C GLU A 95 6.84 7.92 -8.86
N ALA A 96 5.96 7.14 -8.21
CA ALA A 96 4.56 7.50 -8.04
C ALA A 96 4.00 6.93 -6.74
N ALA A 97 3.06 7.66 -6.14
CA ALA A 97 2.24 7.17 -5.04
C ALA A 97 0.83 7.74 -5.19
N TYR A 98 -0.19 6.87 -5.11
CA TYR A 98 -1.59 7.26 -5.22
C TYR A 98 -2.45 6.33 -4.38
N PHE A 99 -3.52 6.86 -3.79
CA PHE A 99 -4.51 6.04 -3.09
C PHE A 99 -5.72 5.81 -3.98
N LYS A 100 -6.22 4.58 -4.00
CA LYS A 100 -7.50 4.27 -4.64
C LYS A 100 -8.60 4.37 -3.59
N PRO A 101 -9.62 5.21 -3.79
CA PRO A 101 -10.83 5.13 -2.97
C PRO A 101 -11.47 3.75 -3.17
N ALA A 102 -12.06 3.20 -2.09
CA ALA A 102 -12.52 1.82 -2.04
C ALA A 102 -13.59 1.48 -3.08
N ASP A 103 -14.40 2.46 -3.47
CA ASP A 103 -15.38 2.31 -4.55
C ASP A 103 -15.92 3.70 -4.91
N GLU A 104 -15.62 4.19 -6.09
CA GLU A 104 -16.64 4.87 -6.87
C GLU A 104 -16.82 3.97 -8.08
N ALA A 105 -17.60 2.88 -7.93
CA ALA A 105 -18.20 2.25 -9.09
C ALA A 105 -18.84 3.39 -9.91
N PRO A 106 -18.58 3.50 -11.23
CA PRO A 106 -19.27 4.50 -12.02
C PRO A 106 -20.75 4.24 -11.82
N ALA A 107 -21.45 5.16 -11.14
CA ALA A 107 -22.89 5.16 -11.13
C ALA A 107 -23.28 5.16 -12.60
N GLY A 108 -23.82 4.04 -13.08
CA GLY A 108 -24.10 3.83 -14.49
C GLY A 108 -25.11 4.86 -14.96
N SER A 109 -24.63 6.02 -15.42
CA SER A 109 -25.41 6.99 -16.15
C SER A 109 -25.46 6.54 -17.60
N HIS A 110 -26.39 5.63 -17.89
CA HIS A 110 -26.93 5.51 -19.24
C HIS A 110 -28.44 5.76 -19.14
N PRO A 111 -28.91 7.01 -19.30
CA PRO A 111 -30.32 7.23 -19.55
C PRO A 111 -30.66 6.72 -20.95
N GLN A 112 -31.55 5.74 -21.04
CA GLN A 112 -32.41 5.55 -22.23
C GLN A 112 -33.87 5.71 -21.81
#